data_AF-A0A2G5XJJ2-F1
#
_entry.id   AF-A0A2G5XJJ2-F1
#
_cell.length_a   1.000
_cell.length_b   1.000
_cell.length_c   1.000
_cell.angle_alpha   90.00
_cell.angle_beta   90.00
_cell.angle_gamma   90.00
#
_symmetry.space_group_name_H-M   'P 1'
#
loop_
_entity.id
_entity.type
_entity.pdbx_description
1 polymer ?
#
loop_
_entity_poly.entity_id
_entity_poly.type
_entity_poly.pdbx_seq_one_letter_code
_entity_poly.pdbx_strand_id
1 'polypeptide(L)'
;MTGLLLDIIIMIAFIVYGIALWQGKGTSLLSGYNTMPIEKKIHINERALCKFMAKIMFALSFCVGLFAVSELLEEDVYFIVGLTLFVVVLVFTLIYVNTGNRFKK
;
A
#
# COMPACT_ATOMS: atom_id res chain seq x y z
N MET A 1 -6.81 17.26 -16.22
CA MET A 1 -5.85 16.55 -17.11
C MET A 1 -4.50 16.33 -16.44
N THR A 2 -3.85 17.35 -15.83
CA THR A 2 -2.59 17.13 -15.11
C THR A 2 -2.75 16.23 -13.88
N GLY A 3 -3.83 16.39 -13.11
CA GLY A 3 -4.12 15.54 -11.95
C GLY A 3 -4.40 14.08 -12.33
N LEU A 4 -5.20 13.84 -13.37
CA LEU A 4 -5.45 12.50 -13.93
C LEU A 4 -4.15 11.77 -14.29
N LEU A 5 -3.20 12.47 -14.93
CA LEU A 5 -1.90 11.89 -15.26
C LEU A 5 -1.11 11.52 -14.01
N LEU A 6 -1.13 12.37 -12.97
CA LEU A 6 -0.48 12.09 -11.69
C LEU A 6 -1.11 10.87 -11.00
N ASP A 7 -2.44 10.79 -10.96
CA ASP A 7 -3.15 9.66 -10.37
C ASP A 7 -2.80 8.34 -11.08
N ILE A 8 -2.77 8.34 -12.41
CA ILE A 8 -2.39 7.15 -13.20
C ILE A 8 -0.94 6.75 -12.90
N ILE A 9 0.00 7.69 -12.83
CA ILE A 9 1.41 7.40 -12.52
C ILE A 9 1.55 6.80 -11.13
N ILE A 10 0.88 7.38 -10.12
CA ILE A 10 0.91 6.90 -8.74
C ILE A 10 0.27 5.51 -8.64
N MET A 11 -0.87 5.31 -9.31
CA MET A 11 -1.56 4.02 -9.38
C MET A 11 -0.63 2.93 -9.95
N ILE A 12 0.02 3.19 -11.09
CA ILE A 12 0.96 2.24 -11.70
C ILE A 12 2.12 1.95 -10.76
N ALA A 13 2.68 2.98 -10.10
CA ALA A 13 3.78 2.79 -9.16
C ALA A 13 3.40 1.87 -8.00
N PHE A 14 2.20 2.03 -7.43
CA PHE A 14 1.67 1.15 -6.39
C PHE A 14 1.43 -0.28 -6.90
N ILE A 15 0.92 -0.47 -8.11
CA ILE A 15 0.75 -1.81 -8.71
C ILE A 15 2.11 -2.49 -8.88
N VAL A 16 3.08 -1.80 -9.49
CA VAL A 16 4.43 -2.35 -9.73
C VAL A 16 5.09 -2.75 -8.41
N TYR A 17 5.02 -1.89 -7.41
CA TYR A 17 5.59 -2.19 -6.09
C TYR A 17 4.82 -3.30 -5.37
N GLY A 18 3.49 -3.33 -5.48
CA GLY A 18 2.64 -4.40 -4.98
C GLY A 18 2.98 -5.75 -5.58
N ILE A 19 3.26 -5.83 -6.88
CA ILE A 19 3.70 -7.06 -7.57
C ILE A 19 5.07 -7.50 -7.03
N ALA A 20 6.03 -6.58 -6.88
CA ALA A 20 7.34 -6.90 -6.31
C ALA A 20 7.21 -7.50 -4.90
N LEU A 21 6.40 -6.87 -4.03
CA LEU A 21 6.09 -7.36 -2.68
C LEU A 21 5.36 -8.71 -2.71
N TRP A 22 4.43 -8.93 -3.65
CA TRP A 22 3.73 -10.21 -3.76
C TRP A 22 4.68 -11.39 -4.04
N GLN A 23 5.73 -11.13 -4.82
CA GLN A 23 6.82 -12.08 -5.08
C GLN A 23 7.78 -12.25 -3.89
N GLY A 24 7.58 -11.52 -2.79
CA GLY A 24 8.45 -11.52 -1.62
C GLY A 24 9.69 -10.63 -1.77
N LYS A 25 9.73 -9.74 -2.77
CA LYS A 25 10.83 -8.80 -3.03
C LYS A 25 10.45 -7.38 -2.57
N GLY A 26 11.42 -6.48 -2.47
CA GLY A 26 11.15 -5.05 -2.23
C GLY A 26 10.97 -4.64 -0.77
N THR A 27 11.39 -5.47 0.19
CA THR A 27 11.45 -5.12 1.62
C THR A 27 12.42 -3.99 1.94
N SER A 28 13.38 -3.72 1.07
CA SER A 28 14.30 -2.58 1.16
C SER A 28 13.59 -1.22 1.18
N LEU A 29 12.43 -1.11 0.54
CA LEU A 29 11.62 0.11 0.52
C LEU A 29 10.65 0.20 1.71
N LEU A 30 10.47 -0.89 2.48
CA LEU A 30 9.71 -0.86 3.72
C LEU A 30 10.60 -0.27 4.82
N SER A 31 10.54 1.04 5.04
CA SER A 31 11.42 1.77 5.97
C SER A 31 11.53 1.09 7.34
N GLY A 32 10.41 0.71 7.96
CA GLY A 32 10.39 0.05 9.26
C GLY A 32 11.07 -1.33 9.28
N TYR A 33 11.10 -2.05 8.15
CA TYR A 33 11.89 -3.27 8.02
C TYR A 33 13.35 -2.93 7.71
N ASN A 34 13.60 -2.02 6.78
CA ASN A 34 14.95 -1.66 6.35
C ASN A 34 15.82 -1.13 7.50
N THR A 35 15.26 -0.28 8.37
CA THR A 35 15.94 0.27 9.56
C THR A 35 15.97 -0.67 10.77
N MET A 36 15.35 -1.85 10.68
CA MET A 36 15.33 -2.81 11.76
C MET A 36 16.71 -3.47 11.92
N PRO A 37 17.24 -3.63 13.16
CA PRO A 37 18.45 -4.37 13.44
C PRO A 37 18.36 -5.81 12.92
N ILE A 38 19.50 -6.37 12.49
CA ILE A 38 19.57 -7.70 11.86
C ILE A 38 19.04 -8.79 12.81
N GLU A 39 19.32 -8.67 14.11
CA GLU A 39 18.90 -9.61 15.14
C GLU A 39 17.37 -9.70 15.21
N LYS A 40 16.67 -8.57 15.03
CA LYS A 40 15.20 -8.52 15.01
C LYS A 40 14.63 -9.02 13.69
N LYS A 41 15.29 -8.74 12.56
CA LYS A 41 14.85 -9.20 11.22
C LYS A 41 14.77 -10.73 11.11
N ILE A 42 15.69 -11.46 11.77
CA ILE A 42 15.70 -12.93 11.75
C ILE A 42 14.38 -13.52 12.27
N HIS A 43 13.77 -12.87 13.25
CA HIS A 43 12.51 -13.28 13.86
C HIS A 43 11.26 -12.78 13.11
N ILE A 44 11.41 -12.09 11.98
CA ILE A 44 10.28 -11.63 11.16
C ILE A 44 10.01 -12.64 10.05
N ASN A 45 8.73 -12.99 9.87
CA ASN A 45 8.25 -13.70 8.71
C ASN A 45 8.13 -12.72 7.54
N GLU A 46 9.26 -12.49 6.88
CA GLU A 46 9.39 -11.54 5.77
C GLU A 46 8.38 -11.81 4.66
N ARG A 47 8.16 -13.08 4.31
CA ARG A 47 7.20 -13.45 3.26
C ARG A 47 5.76 -13.06 3.60
N ALA A 48 5.36 -13.25 4.85
CA ALA A 48 4.02 -12.84 5.31
C ALA A 48 3.89 -11.31 5.32
N LEU A 49 4.91 -10.59 5.77
CA LEU A 49 4.96 -9.13 5.74
C LEU A 49 4.86 -8.59 4.32
N CYS A 50 5.65 -9.12 3.38
CA CYS A 50 5.62 -8.72 1.97
C CYS A 50 4.24 -8.95 1.35
N LYS A 51 3.66 -10.14 1.54
CA LYS A 51 2.32 -10.44 1.01
C LYS A 51 1.24 -9.54 1.60
N PHE A 52 1.35 -9.18 2.87
CA PHE A 52 0.44 -8.22 3.48
C PHE A 52 0.62 -6.82 2.88
N MET A 53 1.84 -6.30 2.82
CA MET A 53 2.12 -4.99 2.24
C MET A 53 1.74 -4.92 0.75
N ALA A 54 1.87 -6.01 -0.01
CA ALA A 54 1.40 -6.09 -1.39
C ALA A 54 -0.12 -5.86 -1.49
N LYS A 55 -0.92 -6.48 -0.62
CA LYS A 55 -2.37 -6.26 -0.57
C LYS A 55 -2.70 -4.81 -0.25
N ILE A 56 -1.94 -4.18 0.66
CA ILE A 56 -2.10 -2.77 0.98
C ILE A 56 -1.79 -1.90 -0.25
N MET A 57 -0.70 -2.17 -0.99
CA MET A 57 -0.38 -1.42 -2.21
C MET A 57 -1.47 -1.56 -3.28
N PHE A 58 -2.04 -2.76 -3.48
CA PHE A 58 -3.16 -2.94 -4.40
C PHE A 58 -4.43 -2.22 -3.95
N ALA A 59 -4.73 -2.22 -2.64
CA ALA A 59 -5.87 -1.48 -2.11
C ALA A 59 -5.71 0.04 -2.28
N LEU A 60 -4.52 0.58 -2.01
CA LEU A 60 -4.23 2.00 -2.22
C LEU A 60 -4.26 2.35 -3.72
N SER A 61 -3.75 1.47 -4.59
CA SER A 61 -3.86 1.64 -6.04
C SER A 61 -5.31 1.72 -6.50
N PHE A 62 -6.20 0.89 -5.96
CA PHE A 62 -7.62 0.96 -6.27
C PHE A 62 -8.24 2.31 -5.84
N CYS A 63 -7.87 2.80 -4.65
CA CYS A 63 -8.32 4.11 -4.17
C CYS A 63 -7.85 5.26 -5.07
N VAL A 64 -6.59 5.25 -5.51
CA VAL A 64 -6.06 6.24 -6.47
C VAL A 64 -6.74 6.10 -7.83
N GLY A 65 -7.10 4.89 -8.24
CA GLY A 65 -7.93 4.66 -9.42
C GLY A 65 -9.29 5.36 -9.35
N LEU A 66 -9.89 5.47 -8.15
CA LEU A 66 -11.12 6.24 -7.95
C LEU A 66 -10.91 7.75 -8.08
N PHE A 67 -9.71 8.27 -7.74
CA PHE A 67 -9.36 9.67 -7.99
C PHE A 67 -9.29 9.95 -9.49
N ALA A 68 -8.62 9.08 -10.24
CA ALA A 68 -8.57 9.15 -11.69
C ALA A 68 -9.97 9.08 -12.33
N VAL A 69 -10.86 8.21 -11.82
CA VAL A 69 -12.25 8.12 -12.30
C VAL A 69 -13.04 9.40 -11.97
N SER A 70 -12.82 10.00 -10.81
CA SER A 70 -13.44 11.28 -10.43
C SER A 70 -13.07 12.38 -11.42
N GLU A 71 -11.79 12.50 -11.79
CA GLU A 71 -11.35 13.47 -12.79
C GLU A 71 -11.87 13.15 -14.20
N LEU A 72 -11.96 11.87 -14.56
CA LEU A 72 -12.42 11.46 -15.89
C LEU A 72 -13.92 11.71 -16.10
N LEU A 73 -14.71 11.57 -15.04
CA LEU A 73 -16.17 11.73 -15.07
C LEU A 73 -16.63 13.12 -14.61
N GLU A 74 -15.72 13.94 -14.08
CA GLU A 74 -16.02 15.25 -13.47
C GLU A 74 -17.02 15.15 -12.29
N GLU A 75 -16.94 14.06 -11.54
CA GLU A 75 -17.85 13.72 -10.44
C GLU A 75 -17.10 13.51 -9.13
N ASP A 76 -17.34 14.38 -8.14
CA ASP A 76 -16.61 14.40 -6.86
C ASP A 76 -16.89 13.18 -5.96
N VAL A 77 -18.00 12.47 -6.20
CA VAL A 77 -18.41 11.32 -5.40
C VAL A 77 -17.32 10.23 -5.38
N TYR A 78 -16.69 9.98 -6.53
CA TYR A 78 -15.62 8.98 -6.63
C TYR A 78 -14.38 9.38 -5.82
N PHE A 79 -14.03 10.67 -5.81
CA PHE A 79 -12.93 11.18 -5.00
C PHE A 79 -13.22 11.01 -3.50
N ILE A 80 -14.42 11.38 -3.05
CA ILE A 80 -14.81 11.26 -1.64
C ILE A 80 -14.79 9.79 -1.18
N VAL A 81 -15.32 8.88 -1.99
CA VAL A 81 -15.31 7.44 -1.72
C VAL A 81 -13.87 6.91 -1.70
N GLY A 82 -13.08 7.26 -2.71
CA GLY A 82 -11.67 6.87 -2.80
C GLY A 82 -10.86 7.35 -1.60
N LEU A 83 -11.08 8.58 -1.16
CA LEU A 83 -10.34 9.20 -0.06
C LEU A 83 -10.72 8.54 1.27
N THR A 84 -12.01 8.28 1.47
CA THR A 84 -12.50 7.57 2.65
C THR A 84 -11.89 6.18 2.74
N LEU A 85 -11.89 5.42 1.65
CA LEU A 85 -11.28 4.09 1.59
C LEU A 85 -9.76 4.15 1.81
N PHE A 86 -9.09 5.12 1.20
CA PHE A 86 -7.65 5.32 1.35
C PHE A 86 -7.26 5.50 2.81
N VAL A 87 -7.96 6.39 3.53
CA VAL A 87 -7.72 6.63 4.97
C VAL A 87 -8.00 5.36 5.79
N VAL A 88 -9.11 4.65 5.52
CA VAL A 88 -9.42 3.39 6.22
C VAL A 88 -8.33 2.34 6.02
N VAL A 89 -7.82 2.18 4.80
CA VAL A 89 -6.72 1.25 4.49
C VAL A 89 -5.44 1.62 5.24
N LEU A 90 -5.10 2.91 5.32
CA LEU A 90 -3.94 3.37 6.09
C LEU A 90 -4.09 3.10 7.59
N VAL A 91 -5.23 3.48 8.17
CA VAL A 91 -5.52 3.26 9.60
C VAL A 91 -5.49 1.77 9.92
N PHE A 92 -6.16 0.95 9.10
CA PHE A 92 -6.13 -0.50 9.23
C PHE A 92 -4.70 -1.05 9.18
N THR A 93 -3.88 -0.60 8.22
CA THR A 93 -2.48 -1.03 8.08
C THR A 93 -1.67 -0.70 9.33
N LEU A 94 -1.80 0.53 9.85
CA LEU A 94 -1.10 0.95 11.06
C LEU A 94 -1.50 0.09 12.26
N ILE A 95 -2.79 -0.14 12.48
CA ILE A 95 -3.27 -0.99 13.59
C ILE A 95 -2.78 -2.43 13.40
N TYR A 96 -2.92 -2.99 12.20
CA TYR A 96 -2.60 -4.39 11.94
C TYR A 96 -1.12 -4.69 12.10
N VAL A 97 -0.23 -3.83 11.61
CA VAL A 97 1.23 -4.02 11.69
C VAL A 97 1.74 -3.85 13.12
N ASN A 98 1.15 -2.95 13.90
CA ASN A 98 1.61 -2.65 15.25
C ASN A 98 0.97 -3.53 16.35
N THR A 99 -0.02 -4.36 16.04
CA THR A 99 -0.72 -5.19 17.04
C THR A 99 -0.48 -6.69 16.84
N GLY A 100 -0.53 -7.45 17.94
CA GLY A 100 -0.63 -8.91 17.90
C GLY A 100 0.60 -9.68 17.41
N ASN A 101 1.78 -9.03 17.30
CA ASN A 101 3.02 -9.66 16.83
C ASN A 101 2.85 -10.44 15.49
N ARG A 102 1.96 -9.98 14.61
CA ARG A 102 1.41 -10.76 13.47
C ARG A 102 2.42 -11.25 12.44
N PHE A 103 3.60 -10.65 12.40
CA PHE A 103 4.67 -11.02 11.47
C PHE A 103 5.90 -11.60 12.17
N LYS A 104 5.82 -11.92 13.47
CA LYS A 104 6.88 -12.71 14.11
C LYS A 104 6.81 -14.16 13.61
N LYS A 105 7.96 -14.79 13.45
CA LYS A 105 8.08 -16.23 13.23
C LYS A 105 7.73 -17.00 14.49
#